data_AF-E6XIL6-F1
#
_entry.id   AF-E6XIL6-F1
#
_cell.length_a   1.000
_cell.length_b   1.000
_cell.length_c   1.000
_cell.angle_alpha   90.00
_cell.angle_beta   90.00
_cell.angle_gamma   90.00
#
_symmetry.space_group_name_H-M   'P 1'
#
loop_
_entity.id
_entity.type
_entity.pdbx_description
1 polymer ?
#
loop_
_entity_poly.entity_id
_entity_poly.type
_entity_poly.pdbx_seq_one_letter_code
_entity_poly.pdbx_strand_id
1 'polypeptide(L)'
;MLSIFLYSSCILAQVEHISLNERLFEVGKLPMVKLNIVTTNQDISDLEFILVQENNEEKLIVQQLNQFSLLLMGLDIVTDINAKLIVRQWQPIKDIALFDKDYVERHLATVEAKRAQKEVAINKSPLMISQANMVQDSASCLLEYDGNQTLWRLGLKYAESWDTSNYTAMLVIFYENPQAFNNGWINGLRKDAVLRCPDDKLLTIYADPVKAKTLYNKLSEK
;
A
#
# COMPACT_ATOMS: atom_id res chain seq x y z
N MET A 1 -53.31 31.33 6.06
CA MET A 1 -51.96 30.85 6.43
C MET A 1 -51.38 30.16 5.22
N LEU A 2 -50.33 30.73 4.62
CA LEU A 2 -49.65 30.18 3.45
C LEU A 2 -48.42 29.41 3.96
N SER A 3 -48.49 28.08 4.03
CA SER A 3 -47.36 27.24 4.47
C SER A 3 -46.43 26.99 3.29
N ILE A 4 -45.24 27.59 3.34
CA ILE A 4 -44.15 27.37 2.37
C ILE A 4 -43.39 26.11 2.82
N PHE A 5 -43.53 25.02 2.06
CA PHE A 5 -42.66 23.85 2.19
C PHE A 5 -41.33 24.16 1.50
N LEU A 6 -40.28 24.43 2.30
CA LEU A 6 -38.90 24.47 1.84
C LEU A 6 -38.42 23.04 1.58
N TYR A 7 -38.50 22.60 0.32
CA TYR A 7 -37.81 21.40 -0.12
C TYR A 7 -36.31 21.72 -0.20
N SER A 8 -35.56 21.22 0.79
CA SER A 8 -34.10 21.27 0.78
C SER A 8 -33.60 20.21 -0.19
N SER A 9 -33.09 20.65 -1.34
CA SER A 9 -32.42 19.77 -2.30
C SER A 9 -31.05 19.37 -1.74
N CYS A 10 -30.94 18.17 -1.17
CA CYS A 10 -29.63 17.55 -0.95
C CYS A 10 -28.99 17.27 -2.30
N ILE A 11 -27.96 18.04 -2.66
CA ILE A 11 -27.11 17.73 -3.80
C ILE A 11 -26.23 16.56 -3.36
N LEU A 12 -26.59 15.34 -3.75
CA LEU A 12 -25.75 14.17 -3.53
C LEU A 12 -24.61 14.19 -4.56
N ALA A 13 -23.38 13.91 -4.12
CA ALA A 13 -22.27 13.65 -5.02
C ALA A 13 -22.60 12.41 -5.87
N GLN A 14 -23.02 12.64 -7.12
CA GLN A 14 -23.36 11.58 -8.06
C GLN A 14 -22.08 11.09 -8.75
N VAL A 15 -21.75 9.83 -8.52
CA VAL A 15 -20.59 9.17 -9.15
C VAL A 15 -20.99 8.76 -10.56
N GLU A 16 -20.31 9.29 -11.57
CA GLU A 16 -20.58 8.99 -12.98
C GLU A 16 -19.77 7.80 -13.47
N HIS A 17 -18.50 7.73 -13.08
CA HIS A 17 -17.61 6.67 -13.51
C HIS A 17 -16.57 6.34 -12.44
N ILE A 18 -16.32 5.05 -12.23
CA ILE A 18 -15.20 4.55 -11.43
C ILE A 18 -14.59 3.33 -12.14
N SER A 19 -13.26 3.32 -12.26
CA SER A 19 -12.52 2.14 -12.69
C SER A 19 -11.16 2.02 -12.02
N LEU A 20 -10.71 0.78 -11.82
CA LEU A 20 -9.31 0.49 -11.48
C LEU A 20 -8.45 0.82 -12.69
N ASN A 21 -7.51 1.74 -12.51
CA ASN A 21 -6.55 2.13 -13.54
C ASN A 21 -5.34 1.19 -13.49
N GLU A 22 -4.71 1.11 -12.32
CA GLU A 22 -3.50 0.32 -12.14
C GLU A 22 -3.44 -0.26 -10.72
N ARG A 23 -3.15 -1.56 -10.62
CA ARG A 23 -2.79 -2.22 -9.37
C ARG A 23 -1.27 -2.13 -9.18
N LEU A 24 -0.82 -1.51 -8.09
CA LEU A 24 0.59 -1.27 -7.77
C LEU A 24 1.13 -2.19 -6.66
N PHE A 25 0.46 -3.32 -6.43
CA PHE A 25 0.81 -4.28 -5.39
C PHE A 25 0.58 -5.71 -5.86
N GLU A 26 1.15 -6.70 -5.16
CA GLU A 26 0.96 -8.14 -5.40
C GLU A 26 0.37 -8.83 -4.17
N VAL A 27 -0.14 -10.06 -4.31
CA VAL A 27 -0.58 -10.86 -3.15
C VAL A 27 0.57 -10.99 -2.13
N GLY A 28 0.24 -10.84 -0.85
CA GLY A 28 1.16 -10.81 0.28
C GLY A 28 1.83 -9.45 0.50
N LYS A 29 1.37 -8.37 -0.14
CA LYS A 29 1.87 -7.00 -0.01
C LYS A 29 0.79 -6.05 0.49
N LEU A 30 1.19 -4.87 0.94
CA LEU A 30 0.26 -3.78 1.25
C LEU A 30 -0.45 -3.29 -0.02
N PRO A 31 -1.76 -3.02 0.04
CA PRO A 31 -2.53 -2.62 -1.12
C PRO A 31 -2.17 -1.19 -1.51
N MET A 32 -1.88 -1.01 -2.80
CA MET A 32 -1.70 0.31 -3.40
C MET A 32 -2.30 0.30 -4.81
N VAL A 33 -3.30 1.14 -5.06
CA VAL A 33 -4.09 1.11 -6.30
C VAL A 33 -4.31 2.52 -6.82
N LYS A 34 -4.08 2.71 -8.12
CA LYS A 34 -4.51 3.92 -8.82
C LYS A 34 -5.92 3.70 -9.36
N LEU A 35 -6.83 4.58 -8.97
CA LEU A 35 -8.23 4.57 -9.38
C LEU A 35 -8.51 5.77 -10.28
N ASN A 36 -9.34 5.57 -11.30
CA ASN A 36 -9.94 6.66 -12.05
C ASN A 36 -11.37 6.88 -11.52
N ILE A 37 -11.75 8.14 -11.32
CA ILE A 37 -13.06 8.54 -10.82
C ILE A 37 -13.56 9.80 -11.53
N VAL A 38 -14.86 9.86 -11.83
CA VAL A 38 -15.55 11.05 -12.32
C VAL A 38 -16.82 11.22 -11.49
N THR A 39 -17.01 12.39 -10.89
CA THR A 39 -18.22 12.76 -10.13
C THR A 39 -18.78 14.08 -10.62
N THR A 40 -20.09 14.26 -10.54
CA THR A 40 -20.79 15.40 -11.16
C THR A 40 -20.33 16.76 -10.64
N ASN A 41 -19.88 16.85 -9.38
CA ASN A 41 -19.36 18.09 -8.77
C ASN A 41 -17.88 17.98 -8.35
N GLN A 42 -17.16 16.95 -8.79
CA GLN A 42 -15.79 16.63 -8.34
C GLN A 42 -15.63 16.39 -6.83
N ASP A 43 -16.74 16.33 -6.10
CA ASP A 43 -16.76 15.99 -4.68
C ASP A 43 -16.69 14.47 -4.51
N ILE A 44 -15.78 14.06 -3.63
CA ILE A 44 -15.53 12.66 -3.23
C ILE A 44 -15.49 12.50 -1.71
N SER A 45 -15.75 13.57 -0.95
CA SER A 45 -15.57 13.62 0.51
C SER A 45 -16.46 12.62 1.26
N ASP A 46 -17.63 12.33 0.69
CA ASP A 46 -18.58 11.34 1.22
C ASP A 46 -18.30 9.90 0.75
N LEU A 47 -17.30 9.69 -0.12
CA LEU A 47 -16.95 8.37 -0.62
C LEU A 47 -15.96 7.66 0.30
N GLU A 48 -16.27 6.41 0.59
CA GLU A 48 -15.37 5.47 1.22
C GLU A 48 -14.87 4.44 0.21
N PHE A 49 -13.59 4.10 0.34
CA PHE A 49 -12.91 3.10 -0.46
C PHE A 49 -12.49 1.99 0.48
N ILE A 50 -13.18 0.86 0.41
CA ILE A 50 -13.05 -0.24 1.36
C ILE A 50 -12.44 -1.43 0.63
N LEU A 51 -11.29 -1.90 1.09
CA LEU A 51 -10.76 -3.18 0.67
C LEU A 51 -11.43 -4.28 1.49
N VAL A 52 -12.00 -5.26 0.79
CA VAL A 52 -12.58 -6.45 1.40
C VAL A 52 -11.76 -7.65 0.98
N GLN A 53 -11.25 -8.37 1.97
CA GLN A 53 -10.57 -9.65 1.79
C GLN A 53 -11.06 -10.62 2.85
N GLU A 54 -11.38 -11.86 2.46
CA GLU A 54 -11.99 -12.86 3.33
C GLU A 54 -13.16 -12.29 4.16
N ASN A 55 -12.97 -12.14 5.48
CA ASN A 55 -13.96 -11.60 6.43
C ASN A 55 -13.56 -10.24 7.02
N ASN A 56 -12.54 -9.58 6.47
CA ASN A 56 -12.06 -8.29 6.95
C ASN A 56 -12.39 -7.16 5.95
N GLU A 57 -12.72 -5.99 6.50
CA GLU A 57 -12.91 -4.75 5.76
C GLU A 57 -11.88 -3.72 6.23
N GLU A 58 -11.14 -3.13 5.30
CA GLU A 58 -10.17 -2.07 5.57
C GLU A 58 -10.57 -0.80 4.82
N LYS A 59 -10.72 0.31 5.54
CA LYS A 59 -10.88 1.63 4.92
C LYS A 59 -9.53 2.12 4.42
N LEU A 60 -9.40 2.27 3.11
CA LEU A 60 -8.18 2.73 2.48
C LEU A 60 -7.98 4.23 2.66
N ILE A 61 -6.72 4.61 2.82
CA ILE A 61 -6.26 5.99 2.79
C ILE A 61 -6.36 6.48 1.35
N VAL A 62 -7.03 7.62 1.16
CA VAL A 62 -7.25 8.23 -0.14
C VAL A 62 -6.32 9.41 -0.33
N GLN A 63 -5.55 9.39 -1.40
CA GLN A 63 -4.80 10.55 -1.88
C GLN A 63 -5.32 10.95 -3.25
N GLN A 64 -5.84 12.17 -3.37
CA GLN A 64 -6.25 12.71 -4.65
C GLN A 64 -5.02 13.14 -5.45
N LEU A 65 -4.83 12.57 -6.63
CA LEU A 65 -3.74 12.92 -7.55
C LEU A 65 -4.16 14.07 -8.47
N ASN A 66 -5.39 14.03 -8.95
CA ASN A 66 -6.05 15.10 -9.71
C ASN A 66 -7.58 14.91 -9.66
N GLN A 67 -8.32 15.74 -10.40
CA GLN A 67 -9.79 15.69 -10.46
C GLN A 67 -10.36 14.35 -10.98
N PHE A 68 -9.55 13.50 -11.62
CA PHE A 68 -9.97 12.23 -12.21
C PHE A 68 -9.28 11.00 -11.62
N SER A 69 -8.31 11.16 -10.72
CA SER A 69 -7.46 10.07 -10.28
C SER A 69 -7.11 10.11 -8.81
N LEU A 70 -7.23 8.95 -8.16
CA LEU A 70 -6.92 8.72 -6.76
C LEU A 70 -5.84 7.66 -6.64
N LEU A 71 -4.99 7.81 -5.63
CA LEU A 71 -4.14 6.75 -5.11
C LEU A 71 -4.75 6.25 -3.79
N LEU A 72 -5.06 4.96 -3.74
CA LEU A 72 -5.60 4.29 -2.57
C LEU A 72 -4.52 3.44 -1.93
N MET A 73 -4.37 3.53 -0.61
CA MET A 73 -3.33 2.83 0.15
C MET A 73 -3.92 2.18 1.40
N GLY A 74 -3.49 0.96 1.71
CA GLY A 74 -3.83 0.28 2.96
C GLY A 74 -2.59 -0.11 3.77
N LEU A 75 -2.86 -0.49 5.00
CA LEU A 75 -1.95 -0.83 6.08
C LEU A 75 -1.95 -2.35 6.36
N ASP A 76 -2.98 -3.07 5.92
CA ASP A 76 -3.04 -4.52 6.03
C ASP A 76 -2.55 -5.19 4.75
N ILE A 77 -1.78 -6.27 4.87
CA ILE A 77 -1.35 -7.05 3.70
C ILE A 77 -2.55 -7.75 3.05
N VAL A 78 -2.58 -7.81 1.72
CA VAL A 78 -3.62 -8.53 0.98
C VAL A 78 -3.20 -9.96 0.74
N THR A 79 -3.82 -10.91 1.43
CA THR A 79 -3.53 -12.36 1.27
C THR A 79 -4.56 -13.07 0.41
N ASP A 80 -5.77 -12.52 0.29
CA ASP A 80 -6.84 -13.10 -0.50
C ASP A 80 -6.70 -12.74 -1.99
N ILE A 81 -6.55 -13.75 -2.84
CA ILE A 81 -6.48 -13.61 -4.29
C ILE A 81 -7.81 -13.12 -4.89
N ASN A 82 -8.92 -13.22 -4.14
CA ASN A 82 -10.24 -12.74 -4.53
C ASN A 82 -10.61 -11.40 -3.88
N ALA A 83 -9.64 -10.72 -3.25
CA ALA A 83 -9.90 -9.43 -2.62
C ALA A 83 -10.49 -8.42 -3.62
N LYS A 84 -11.37 -7.57 -3.11
CA LYS A 84 -12.09 -6.57 -3.89
C LYS A 84 -12.06 -5.20 -3.22
N LEU A 85 -12.14 -4.17 -4.04
CA LEU A 85 -12.40 -2.81 -3.63
C LEU A 85 -13.90 -2.53 -3.75
N ILE A 86 -14.51 -2.09 -2.66
CA ILE A 86 -15.87 -1.55 -2.63
C ILE A 86 -15.77 -0.04 -2.51
N VAL A 87 -16.45 0.67 -3.40
CA VAL A 87 -16.68 2.11 -3.28
C VAL A 87 -18.10 2.32 -2.78
N ARG A 88 -18.26 3.02 -1.65
CA ARG A 88 -19.56 3.26 -1.02
C ARG A 88 -19.70 4.67 -0.48
N GLN A 89 -20.95 5.11 -0.35
CA GLN A 89 -21.33 6.22 0.54
C GLN A 89 -22.09 5.60 1.72
N TRP A 90 -23.38 5.88 1.82
CA TRP A 90 -24.33 5.20 2.71
C TRP A 90 -24.72 3.79 2.21
N GLN A 91 -24.49 3.49 0.92
CA GLN A 91 -24.65 2.15 0.31
C GLN A 91 -23.51 1.87 -0.67
N PRO A 92 -23.22 0.58 -0.97
CA PRO A 92 -22.29 0.21 -2.03
C PRO A 92 -22.70 0.79 -3.38
N ILE A 93 -21.75 1.44 -4.06
CA ILE A 93 -21.91 2.03 -5.40
C ILE A 93 -21.26 1.11 -6.44
N LYS A 94 -20.06 0.58 -6.14
CA LYS A 94 -19.29 -0.21 -7.09
C LYS A 94 -18.40 -1.22 -6.37
N ASP A 95 -18.39 -2.44 -6.91
CA ASP A 95 -17.46 -3.50 -6.56
C ASP A 95 -16.45 -3.68 -7.70
N ILE A 96 -15.17 -3.79 -7.34
CA ILE A 96 -14.05 -3.87 -8.28
C ILE A 96 -13.10 -4.96 -7.80
N ALA A 97 -12.91 -6.02 -8.60
CA ALA A 97 -11.90 -7.03 -8.30
C ALA A 97 -10.50 -6.40 -8.35
N LEU A 98 -9.66 -6.67 -7.34
CA LEU A 98 -8.29 -6.14 -7.31
C LEU A 98 -7.37 -6.91 -8.27
N PHE A 99 -7.69 -8.17 -8.55
CA PHE A 99 -6.92 -9.06 -9.40
C PHE A 99 -7.71 -9.42 -10.66
N ASP A 100 -7.08 -9.26 -11.83
CA ASP A 100 -7.64 -9.74 -13.08
C ASP A 100 -7.55 -11.27 -13.18
N LYS A 101 -8.36 -11.85 -14.08
CA LYS A 101 -8.44 -13.31 -14.24
C LYS A 101 -7.10 -13.93 -14.57
N ASP A 102 -6.34 -13.32 -15.47
CA ASP A 102 -5.05 -13.86 -15.91
C ASP A 102 -4.05 -13.92 -14.75
N TYR A 103 -4.08 -12.94 -13.86
CA TYR A 103 -3.28 -12.92 -12.65
C TYR A 103 -3.69 -14.04 -11.68
N VAL A 104 -4.98 -14.20 -11.43
CA VAL A 104 -5.52 -15.25 -10.56
C VAL A 104 -5.11 -16.63 -11.07
N GLU A 105 -5.28 -16.89 -12.37
CA GLU A 105 -4.92 -18.16 -13.00
C GLU A 105 -3.41 -18.46 -12.85
N ARG A 106 -2.54 -17.49 -13.15
CA ARG A 106 -1.09 -17.65 -12.97
C ARG A 106 -0.70 -17.90 -11.51
N HIS A 107 -1.34 -17.20 -10.58
CA HIS A 107 -1.05 -17.34 -9.16
C HIS A 107 -1.44 -18.73 -8.65
N LEU A 108 -2.64 -19.21 -8.99
CA LEU A 108 -3.12 -20.53 -8.61
C LEU A 108 -2.23 -21.65 -9.17
N ALA A 109 -1.87 -21.58 -10.47
CA ALA A 109 -0.96 -22.55 -11.08
C ALA A 109 0.41 -22.60 -10.39
N THR A 110 0.93 -21.44 -9.95
CA THR A 110 2.20 -21.35 -9.22
C THR A 110 2.09 -21.98 -7.82
N VAL A 111 0.97 -21.78 -7.13
CA VAL A 111 0.73 -22.37 -5.81
C VAL A 111 0.61 -23.89 -5.90
N GLU A 112 -0.09 -24.41 -6.92
CA GLU A 112 -0.23 -25.84 -7.18
C GLU A 112 1.13 -26.50 -7.48
N ALA A 113 1.93 -25.89 -8.36
CA ALA A 113 3.27 -26.39 -8.68
C ALA A 113 4.19 -26.44 -7.45
N LYS A 114 4.13 -25.43 -6.58
CA LYS A 114 4.88 -25.39 -5.32
C LYS A 114 4.42 -26.45 -4.32
N ARG A 115 3.11 -26.76 -4.27
CA ARG A 115 2.57 -27.84 -3.42
C ARG A 115 3.05 -29.21 -3.88
N ALA A 116 3.01 -29.47 -5.19
CA ALA A 116 3.50 -30.73 -5.77
C ALA A 116 5.00 -30.97 -5.52
N GLN A 117 5.81 -29.91 -5.48
CA GLN A 117 7.25 -30.02 -5.18
C GLN A 117 7.53 -30.24 -3.68
N LYS A 118 6.66 -29.78 -2.79
CA LYS A 118 6.83 -29.92 -1.33
C LYS A 118 6.54 -31.35 -0.84
N GLU A 119 5.70 -32.11 -1.55
CA GLU A 119 5.45 -33.54 -1.25
C GLU A 119 6.64 -34.46 -1.58
N VAL A 120 7.58 -34.03 -2.43
CA VAL A 120 8.77 -34.83 -2.80
C VAL A 120 9.93 -34.66 -1.79
N ALA A 121 9.90 -33.63 -0.93
CA ALA A 121 11.00 -33.28 -0.02
C ALA A 121 10.89 -33.84 1.42
N ILE A 122 9.93 -34.73 1.71
CA ILE A 122 9.72 -35.29 3.06
C ILE A 122 10.81 -36.30 3.46
N ASN A 123 11.61 -36.81 2.52
CA ASN A 123 12.71 -37.74 2.82
C ASN A 123 14.08 -37.10 2.61
N LYS A 124 14.49 -36.24 3.55
CA LYS A 124 15.88 -36.11 4.07
C LYS A 124 15.96 -34.94 5.05
N SER A 125 16.01 -35.25 6.34
CA SER A 125 16.73 -34.42 7.32
C SER A 125 18.24 -34.73 7.22
N PRO A 126 19.12 -33.77 7.55
CA PRO A 126 19.55 -33.68 8.95
C PRO A 126 19.50 -32.26 9.52
N LEU A 127 19.39 -32.24 10.85
CA LEU A 127 19.60 -31.11 11.74
C LEU A 127 20.95 -30.43 11.51
N MET A 128 20.96 -29.09 11.55
CA MET A 128 21.94 -28.34 12.31
C MET A 128 21.30 -27.08 12.87
N ILE A 129 21.32 -27.00 14.20
CA ILE A 129 21.00 -25.83 15.01
C ILE A 129 22.15 -24.83 14.80
N SER A 130 21.84 -23.61 14.39
CA SER A 130 22.67 -22.45 14.72
C SER A 130 21.77 -21.38 15.29
N GLN A 131 21.95 -21.15 16.59
CA GLN A 131 21.40 -20.01 17.30
C GLN A 131 22.19 -18.76 16.89
N ALA A 132 21.47 -17.77 16.39
CA ALA A 132 21.78 -16.38 16.67
C ALA A 132 20.44 -15.66 16.88
N ASN A 133 19.93 -15.76 18.10
CA ASN A 133 18.92 -14.83 18.60
C ASN A 133 19.60 -13.49 18.82
N MET A 134 19.11 -12.44 18.17
CA MET A 134 18.88 -11.16 18.81
C MET A 134 17.51 -10.68 18.34
N VAL A 135 16.48 -11.26 18.97
CA VAL A 135 15.17 -10.63 19.08
C VAL A 135 15.37 -9.43 19.99
N GLN A 136 15.17 -8.23 19.47
CA GLN A 136 15.04 -7.03 20.28
C GLN A 136 13.68 -6.41 19.98
N ASP A 137 12.68 -6.94 20.67
CA ASP A 137 11.37 -6.31 20.78
C ASP A 137 11.41 -5.21 21.86
N SER A 138 10.67 -4.14 21.62
CA SER A 138 10.29 -3.05 22.52
C SER A 138 11.34 -1.98 22.90
N ALA A 139 11.96 -1.38 21.89
CA ALA A 139 12.12 0.07 21.89
C ALA A 139 11.45 0.59 20.62
N SER A 140 10.67 1.65 20.70
CA SER A 140 10.20 2.39 19.52
C SER A 140 11.44 2.86 18.74
N CYS A 141 11.90 2.06 17.79
CA CYS A 141 13.13 2.34 17.06
C CYS A 141 12.89 3.58 16.20
N LEU A 142 13.68 4.62 16.46
CA LEU A 142 13.64 5.87 15.72
C LEU A 142 14.89 5.99 14.86
N LEU A 143 14.72 6.42 13.62
CA LEU A 143 15.84 6.81 12.78
C LEU A 143 16.38 8.14 13.28
N GLU A 144 17.71 8.23 13.38
CA GLU A 144 18.41 9.49 13.55
C GLU A 144 18.16 10.39 12.34
N TYR A 145 17.30 11.39 12.54
CA TYR A 145 16.94 12.41 11.57
C TYR A 145 16.91 13.79 12.23
N ASP A 146 17.70 14.72 11.68
CA ASP A 146 17.89 16.07 12.24
C ASP A 146 17.09 17.16 11.52
N GLY A 147 16.23 16.78 10.57
CA GLY A 147 15.47 17.73 9.74
C GLY A 147 16.24 18.33 8.56
N ASN A 148 17.54 18.10 8.46
CA ASN A 148 18.42 18.63 7.41
C ASN A 148 18.96 17.53 6.48
N GLN A 149 18.46 16.30 6.58
CA GLN A 149 18.74 15.20 5.66
C GLN A 149 17.64 15.12 4.58
N THR A 150 18.03 14.71 3.37
CA THR A 150 17.08 14.23 2.36
C THR A 150 16.79 12.75 2.60
N LEU A 151 15.68 12.24 2.05
CA LEU A 151 15.41 10.79 2.05
C LEU A 151 16.57 10.00 1.45
N TRP A 152 17.21 10.51 0.40
CA TRP A 152 18.40 9.88 -0.21
C TRP A 152 19.57 9.76 0.75
N ARG A 153 19.85 10.80 1.56
CA ARG A 153 20.93 10.77 2.58
C ARG A 153 20.63 9.74 3.67
N LEU A 154 19.36 9.60 4.06
CA LEU A 154 18.92 8.56 4.99
C LEU A 154 19.01 7.16 4.39
N GLY A 155 18.55 6.98 3.14
CA GLY A 155 18.62 5.72 2.42
C GLY A 155 20.04 5.19 2.27
N LEU A 156 21.01 6.06 1.95
CA LEU A 156 22.43 5.72 1.94
C LEU A 156 22.94 5.27 3.32
N LYS A 157 22.55 5.98 4.37
CA LYS A 157 22.99 5.69 5.75
C LYS A 157 22.47 4.33 6.24
N TYR A 158 21.18 4.07 6.07
CA TYR A 158 20.55 2.88 6.64
C TYR A 158 20.61 1.64 5.73
N ALA A 159 20.91 1.80 4.45
CA ALA A 159 21.16 0.69 3.54
C ALA A 159 22.29 -0.23 4.03
N GLU A 160 23.36 0.35 4.58
CA GLU A 160 24.48 -0.41 5.15
C GLU A 160 24.05 -1.21 6.39
N SER A 161 23.31 -0.59 7.32
CA SER A 161 22.87 -1.26 8.54
C SER A 161 21.81 -2.34 8.32
N TRP A 162 21.02 -2.22 7.25
CA TRP A 162 19.95 -3.16 6.92
C TRP A 162 20.34 -4.17 5.84
N ASP A 163 21.60 -4.19 5.42
CA ASP A 163 22.12 -5.04 4.35
C ASP A 163 21.23 -5.02 3.10
N THR A 164 20.92 -3.82 2.62
CA THR A 164 19.99 -3.62 1.51
C THR A 164 20.43 -2.53 0.55
N SER A 165 19.69 -2.34 -0.54
CA SER A 165 19.99 -1.27 -1.50
C SER A 165 19.52 0.09 -1.00
N ASN A 166 20.18 1.16 -1.45
CA ASN A 166 19.75 2.53 -1.14
C ASN A 166 18.27 2.77 -1.52
N TYR A 167 17.83 2.21 -2.65
CA TYR A 167 16.44 2.33 -3.09
C TYR A 167 15.48 1.58 -2.18
N THR A 168 15.86 0.38 -1.74
CA THR A 168 15.10 -0.39 -0.76
C THR A 168 14.99 0.39 0.54
N ALA A 169 16.10 0.90 1.08
CA ALA A 169 16.13 1.70 2.29
C ALA A 169 15.22 2.94 2.19
N MET A 170 15.27 3.68 1.07
CA MET A 170 14.39 4.83 0.85
C MET A 170 12.90 4.45 0.83
N LEU A 171 12.54 3.35 0.16
CA LEU A 171 11.16 2.90 0.08
C LEU A 171 10.64 2.45 1.45
N VAL A 172 11.41 1.67 2.21
CA VAL A 172 10.96 1.20 3.52
C VAL A 172 10.84 2.34 4.53
N ILE A 173 11.72 3.34 4.47
CA ILE A 173 11.59 4.57 5.26
C ILE A 173 10.31 5.32 4.89
N PHE A 174 10.03 5.43 3.59
CA PHE A 174 8.84 6.10 3.08
C PHE A 174 7.54 5.42 3.52
N TYR A 175 7.42 4.10 3.33
CA TYR A 175 6.20 3.35 3.65
C TYR A 175 5.98 3.16 5.15
N GLU A 176 7.04 3.09 5.96
CA GLU A 176 6.92 3.04 7.42
C GLU A 176 6.47 4.39 8.02
N ASN A 177 6.77 5.49 7.31
CA ASN A 177 6.57 6.86 7.79
C ASN A 177 5.77 7.73 6.81
N PRO A 178 4.58 7.32 6.35
CA PRO A 178 3.83 8.07 5.34
C PRO A 178 3.52 9.50 5.79
N GLN A 179 3.28 9.71 7.08
CA GLN A 179 3.04 11.03 7.66
C GLN A 179 4.24 11.99 7.56
N ALA A 180 5.47 11.47 7.42
CA ALA A 180 6.68 12.29 7.36
C ALA A 180 6.87 13.02 6.03
N PHE A 181 6.04 12.73 5.02
CA PHE A 181 6.19 13.26 3.66
C PHE A 181 5.02 14.16 3.28
N ASN A 182 5.35 15.35 2.76
CA ASN A 182 4.36 16.32 2.30
C ASN A 182 3.57 15.73 1.13
N ASN A 183 2.25 15.64 1.29
CA ASN A 183 1.31 15.14 0.28
C ASN A 183 1.71 13.75 -0.26
N GLY A 184 2.28 12.88 0.58
CA GLY A 184 2.72 11.53 0.16
C GLY A 184 3.80 11.53 -0.92
N TRP A 185 4.45 12.66 -1.20
CA TRP A 185 5.51 12.73 -2.20
C TRP A 185 6.81 12.21 -1.61
N ILE A 186 7.43 11.21 -2.25
CA ILE A 186 8.64 10.55 -1.73
C ILE A 186 9.84 11.51 -1.54
N ASN A 187 9.88 12.60 -2.31
CA ASN A 187 10.88 13.66 -2.18
C ASN A 187 10.45 14.80 -1.24
N GLY A 188 9.27 14.67 -0.61
CA GLY A 188 8.64 15.66 0.24
C GLY A 188 8.92 15.49 1.74
N LEU A 189 10.03 14.86 2.14
CA LEU A 189 10.36 14.63 3.56
C LEU A 189 10.35 15.95 4.35
N ARG A 190 9.55 16.00 5.41
CA ARG A 190 9.39 17.15 6.28
C ARG A 190 10.53 17.26 7.28
N LYS A 191 10.97 18.49 7.56
CA LYS A 191 12.07 18.75 8.51
C LYS A 191 11.74 18.40 9.96
N ASP A 192 10.48 18.47 10.34
CA ASP A 192 9.99 18.19 11.69
C ASP A 192 9.51 16.74 11.86
N ALA A 193 9.76 15.88 10.88
CA ALA A 193 9.33 14.50 10.93
C ALA A 193 10.06 13.71 12.03
N VAL A 194 9.33 12.86 12.72
CA VAL A 194 9.91 11.77 13.53
C VAL A 194 9.78 10.49 12.71
N LEU A 195 10.92 9.85 12.44
CA LEU A 195 10.99 8.68 11.60
C LEU A 195 11.19 7.42 12.43
N ARG A 196 10.34 6.41 12.22
CA ARG A 196 10.44 5.08 12.79
C ARG A 196 11.25 4.16 11.87
N CYS A 197 11.88 3.18 12.48
CA CYS A 197 12.53 2.09 11.76
C CYS A 197 11.49 1.17 11.09
N PRO A 198 11.78 0.65 9.89
CA PRO A 198 10.88 -0.25 9.18
C PRO A 198 10.83 -1.64 9.83
N ASP A 199 9.70 -2.33 9.67
CA ASP A 199 9.58 -3.78 9.95
C ASP A 199 10.45 -4.60 8.97
N ASP A 200 11.09 -5.68 9.43
CA ASP A 200 11.83 -6.66 8.63
C ASP A 200 11.01 -7.21 7.44
N LYS A 201 9.68 -7.26 7.59
CA LYS A 201 8.76 -7.60 6.50
C LYS A 201 8.86 -6.61 5.35
N LEU A 202 8.93 -5.30 5.60
CA LEU A 202 9.08 -4.28 4.56
C LEU A 202 10.43 -4.41 3.85
N LEU A 203 11.51 -4.69 4.60
CA LEU A 203 12.83 -4.96 4.02
C LEU A 203 12.80 -6.15 3.06
N THR A 204 12.11 -7.23 3.44
CA THR A 204 11.92 -8.40 2.59
C THR A 204 11.05 -8.07 1.36
N ILE A 205 10.03 -7.23 1.52
CA ILE A 205 9.11 -6.87 0.45
C ILE A 205 9.82 -6.16 -0.71
N TYR A 206 10.75 -5.26 -0.39
CA TYR A 206 11.46 -4.41 -1.35
C TYR A 206 12.93 -4.83 -1.56
N ALA A 207 13.29 -6.08 -1.21
CA ALA A 207 14.66 -6.58 -1.28
C ALA A 207 15.28 -6.58 -2.69
N ASP A 208 14.47 -6.66 -3.75
CA ASP A 208 14.95 -6.61 -5.14
C ASP A 208 15.35 -5.17 -5.52
N PRO A 209 16.66 -4.91 -5.74
CA PRO A 209 17.16 -3.55 -5.96
C PRO A 209 16.70 -2.94 -7.29
N VAL A 210 16.47 -3.75 -8.32
CA VAL A 210 16.01 -3.27 -9.63
C VAL A 210 14.56 -2.83 -9.54
N LYS A 211 13.72 -3.65 -8.90
CA LYS A 211 12.31 -3.30 -8.67
C LYS A 211 12.16 -2.12 -7.74
N ALA A 212 12.96 -2.06 -6.66
CA ALA A 212 12.97 -0.94 -5.74
C ALA A 212 13.32 0.38 -6.44
N LYS A 213 14.35 0.37 -7.30
CA LYS A 213 14.72 1.54 -8.10
C LYS A 213 13.59 1.99 -9.04
N THR A 214 12.99 1.05 -9.77
CA THR A 214 11.88 1.35 -10.69
C THR A 214 10.70 1.98 -9.96
N LEU A 215 10.31 1.42 -8.80
CA LEU A 215 9.23 1.95 -7.99
C LEU A 215 9.57 3.34 -7.42
N TYR A 216 10.78 3.52 -6.90
CA TYR A 216 11.25 4.82 -6.41
C TYR A 216 11.16 5.91 -7.48
N ASN A 217 11.60 5.60 -8.71
CA ASN A 217 11.54 6.54 -9.83
C ASN A 217 10.09 6.94 -10.12
N LYS A 218 9.17 5.97 -10.18
CA LYS A 218 7.74 6.21 -10.39
C LYS A 218 7.13 7.10 -9.29
N LEU A 219 7.51 6.90 -8.04
CA LEU A 219 7.05 7.72 -6.90
C LEU A 219 7.69 9.12 -6.86
N SER A 220 8.83 9.29 -7.53
CA SER A 220 9.56 10.55 -7.58
C SER A 220 9.02 11.53 -8.63
N GLU A 221 8.24 11.03 -9.58
CA GLU A 221 7.53 11.83 -10.58
C GLU A 221 6.44 12.67 -9.89
N LYS A 222 6.30 13.93 -10.33
CA LYS A 222 5.28 14.85 -9.82
C LYS A 222 4.00 14.75 -10.63
#